data_AF-A0A519STP4-F1
#
_entry.id   AF-A0A519STP4-F1
#
_cell.length_a   1.000
_cell.length_b   1.000
_cell.length_c   1.000
_cell.angle_alpha   90.00
_cell.angle_beta   90.00
_cell.angle_gamma   90.00
#
_symmetry.space_group_name_H-M   'P 1'
#
loop_
_entity.id
_entity.type
_entity.pdbx_description
1 polymer ?
#
loop_
_entity_poly.entity_id
_entity_poly.type
_entity_poly.pdbx_seq_one_letter_code
_entity_poly.pdbx_strand_id
1 'polypeptide(L)' 'MLDSCYNKFFNKSINLLCILDKSGSFIDLNDAFVLTFGTSREEFIGQQFLDLI' A
#
# COMPACT_ATOMS: atom_id res chain seq x y z
N MET A 1 -15.26 3.85 -11.73
CA MET A 1 -14.33 3.00 -12.48
C MET A 1 -12.93 3.59 -12.31
N LEU A 2 -12.26 3.38 -11.18
CA LEU A 2 -10.81 3.61 -11.17
C LEU A 2 -10.20 2.50 -12.03
N ASP A 3 -9.46 2.90 -13.05
CA ASP A 3 -9.10 2.09 -14.21
C ASP A 3 -8.45 0.75 -13.86
N SER A 4 -8.90 -0.33 -14.52
CA SER A 4 -8.30 -1.67 -14.42
C SER A 4 -6.77 -1.67 -14.58
N CYS A 5 -6.25 -0.73 -15.37
CA CYS A 5 -4.82 -0.55 -15.58
C CYS A 5 -4.07 -0.14 -14.31
N TYR A 6 -4.66 0.73 -13.48
CA TYR A 6 -4.08 1.11 -12.19
C TYR A 6 -3.93 -0.12 -11.30
N ASN A 7 -5.02 -0.85 -11.05
CA ASN A 7 -4.98 -2.04 -10.19
C ASN A 7 -4.03 -3.12 -10.75
N LYS A 8 -3.98 -3.30 -12.08
CA LYS A 8 -3.06 -4.25 -12.70
C LYS A 8 -1.61 -3.84 -12.47
N PHE A 9 -1.24 -2.58 -12.69
CA PHE A 9 0.13 -2.14 -12.50
C PHE A 9 0.51 -2.15 -11.00
N PHE A 10 -0.33 -1.55 -10.17
CA PHE A 10 -0.07 -1.36 -8.75
C PHE A 10 0.04 -2.71 -8.02
N ASN A 11 -0.93 -3.61 -8.18
CA ASN A 11 -0.96 -4.90 -7.47
C ASN A 11 -0.13 -6.01 -8.14
N LYS A 12 0.25 -5.90 -9.42
CA LYS A 12 1.15 -6.88 -10.06
C LYS A 12 2.63 -6.53 -9.97
N SER A 13 2.96 -5.32 -9.52
CA SER A 13 4.34 -4.94 -9.24
C SER A 13 4.93 -5.83 -8.13
N ILE A 14 6.16 -6.31 -8.33
CA ILE A 14 6.94 -7.01 -7.29
C ILE A 14 7.54 -6.06 -6.25
N ASN A 15 7.63 -4.76 -6.58
CA ASN A 15 8.13 -3.76 -5.66
C ASN A 15 7.05 -3.41 -4.63
N LEU A 16 7.48 -3.07 -3.41
CA LEU A 16 6.61 -2.56 -2.37
C LEU A 16 6.14 -1.16 -2.78
N LEU A 17 4.84 -1.00 -3.02
CA LEU A 17 4.24 0.28 -3.37
C LEU A 17 3.20 0.66 -2.32
N CYS A 18 3.22 1.94 -1.94
CA CYS A 18 2.24 2.53 -1.03
C CYS A 18 1.87 3.94 -1.50
N ILE A 19 0.68 4.37 -1.11
CA ILE A 19 0.20 5.74 -1.25
C ILE A 19 0.03 6.29 0.16
N LEU A 20 0.63 7.45 0.41
CA LEU A 20 0.53 8.16 1.68
C LEU A 20 -0.31 9.43 1.51
N ASP A 21 -0.96 9.85 2.59
CA ASP A 21 -1.53 11.18 2.68
C ASP A 21 -0.44 12.24 2.92
N LYS A 22 -0.86 13.50 3.01
CA LYS A 22 0.07 14.62 3.26
C LYS A 22 0.70 14.59 4.65
N SER A 23 0.10 13.85 5.59
CA SER A 23 0.55 13.69 6.97
C SER A 23 1.47 12.48 7.14
N GLY A 24 1.68 11.68 6.09
CA GLY A 24 2.50 10.48 6.12
C GLY A 24 1.73 9.19 6.46
N SER A 25 0.40 9.26 6.60
CA SER A 25 -0.43 8.09 6.90
C SER A 25 -0.75 7.28 5.65
N PHE A 26 -0.80 5.96 5.76
CA PHE A 26 -1.15 5.09 4.64
C PHE A 26 -2.59 5.29 4.16
N ILE A 27 -2.74 5.47 2.83
CA ILE A 27 -4.01 5.50 2.10
C ILE A 27 -4.24 4.18 1.36
N ASP A 28 -3.21 3.63 0.73
CA ASP A 28 -3.30 2.38 -0.04
C ASP A 28 -1.94 1.68 -0.09
N LEU A 29 -1.97 0.36 -0.26
CA LEU A 29 -0.82 -0.52 -0.34
C LEU A 29 -1.03 -1.53 -1.45
N ASN A 30 0.02 -1.94 -2.14
CA ASN A 30 -0.10 -3.04 -3.09
C ASN A 30 0.01 -4.41 -2.41
N ASP A 31 -0.34 -5.46 -3.16
CA ASP A 31 -0.30 -6.84 -2.64
C ASP A 31 1.12 -7.28 -2.26
N ALA A 32 2.16 -6.79 -2.94
CA ALA A 32 3.55 -7.07 -2.56
C ALA A 32 3.88 -6.57 -1.15
N PHE A 33 3.32 -5.43 -0.74
CA PHE A 33 3.46 -4.88 0.61
C PHE A 33 2.86 -5.84 1.65
N VAL A 34 1.59 -6.18 1.50
CA VAL A 34 0.83 -7.09 2.38
C VAL A 34 1.54 -8.45 2.51
N LEU A 35 2.01 -9.02 1.40
CA LEU A 35 2.73 -10.30 1.39
C LEU A 35 4.07 -10.24 2.12
N THR A 36 4.80 -9.12 2.02
CA THR A 36 6.13 -8.98 2.61
C THR A 36 6.06 -8.83 4.12
N PHE A 37 5.10 -8.05 4.62
CA PHE A 37 4.92 -7.85 6.06
C PHE A 37 4.03 -8.93 6.71
N GLY A 38 3.28 -9.70 5.92
CA GLY A 38 2.44 -10.81 6.41
C GLY A 38 1.19 -10.35 7.15
N THR A 39 0.76 -9.12 6.91
CA THR A 39 -0.37 -8.45 7.60
C THR A 39 -1.37 -7.93 6.57
N SER A 40 -2.62 -7.71 6.98
CA SER A 40 -3.68 -7.23 6.07
C SER A 40 -3.50 -5.75 5.68
N ARG A 41 -4.07 -5.34 4.54
CA ARG A 41 -3.99 -3.94 4.08
C ARG A 41 -4.63 -3.01 5.10
N GLU A 42 -5.76 -3.43 5.66
CA GLU A 42 -6.58 -2.69 6.62
C GLU A 42 -5.84 -2.36 7.91
N GLU A 43 -4.89 -3.21 8.32
CA GLU A 43 -4.07 -2.95 9.50
C GLU A 43 -3.15 -1.75 9.33
N PHE A 44 -2.66 -1.51 8.11
CA PHE A 44 -1.76 -0.39 7.83
C PHE A 44 -2.49 0.92 7.56
N ILE A 45 -3.73 0.88 7.04
CA ILE A 45 -4.44 2.10 6.67
C ILE A 45 -4.57 3.03 7.89
N GLY A 46 -4.14 4.27 7.72
CA GLY A 46 -4.12 5.28 8.78
C GLY A 46 -2.90 5.25 9.70
N GLN A 47 -2.10 4.17 9.73
CA GLN A 47 -0.83 4.16 10.46
C GLN A 47 0.18 5.11 9.82
N GLN A 48 1.13 5.60 10.61
CA GLN A 48 2.20 6.46 10.12
C GLN A 48 3.27 5.63 9.41
N PHE A 49 3.64 6.03 8.20
CA PHE A 49 4.73 5.38 7.46
C PHE A 49 6.05 5.40 8.24
N LEU A 50 6.29 6.45 9.01
CA LEU A 50 7.50 6.59 9.83
C LEU A 50 7.60 5.56 10.95
N ASP A 51 6.52 4.89 11.34
CA ASP A 51 6.56 3.86 12.38
C ASP A 51 7.14 2.52 11.87
N LEU A 52 7.33 2.39 10.54
CA LEU A 52 7.84 1.19 9.88
C LEU A 52 9.36 1.20 9.60
N ILE A 53 10.03 2.33 9.85
CA ILE A 53 11.46 2.54 9.55
C ILE A 53 12.32 2.72 10.80
#